data_AF-K9R6Q6-F1
#
_entry.id   AF-K9R6Q6-F1
#
_cell.length_a   1.000
_cell.length_b   1.000
_cell.length_c   1.000
_cell.angle_alpha   90.00
_cell.angle_beta   90.00
_cell.angle_gamma   90.00
#
_symmetry.space_group_name_H-M   'P 1'
#
loop_
_entity.id
_entity.type
_entity.pdbx_description
1 polymer ?
#
loop_
_entity_poly.entity_id
_entity_poly.type
_entity_poly.pdbx_seq_one_letter_code
_entity_poly.pdbx_strand_id
1 'polypeptide(L)' 'MSRYSMIIQWSDEDQLFLVTIPEFSDRVIMPCTHGKTREDAIRSGEEVIEMYLEAWQAEGESIPEPSTLQIA' A
#
# COMPACT_ATOMS: atom_id res chain seq x y z
N MET A 1 -3.78 -8.49 9.16
CA MET A 1 -4.06 -7.19 8.55
C MET A 1 -3.12 -6.19 9.14
N SER A 2 -2.29 -5.62 8.28
CA SER A 2 -1.36 -4.57 8.66
C SER A 2 -2.13 -3.29 9.03
N ARG A 3 -1.51 -2.36 9.77
CA ARG A 3 -2.18 -1.11 10.19
C ARG A 3 -1.94 0.05 9.23
N TYR A 4 -1.26 -0.19 8.11
CA TYR A 4 -0.91 0.86 7.15
C TYR A 4 -2.13 1.35 6.41
N SER A 5 -2.13 2.65 6.11
CA SER A 5 -3.20 3.24 5.34
C SER A 5 -3.13 2.79 3.87
N MET A 6 -4.29 2.71 3.24
CA MET A 6 -4.40 2.33 1.83
C MET A 6 -5.35 3.29 1.12
N ILE A 7 -4.84 3.99 0.12
CA ILE A 7 -5.63 4.85 -0.76
C ILE A 7 -5.92 4.06 -2.02
N ILE A 8 -7.20 3.83 -2.31
CA ILE A 8 -7.68 3.08 -3.47
C ILE A 8 -8.47 4.01 -4.37
N GLN A 9 -7.97 4.23 -5.60
CA GLN A 9 -8.56 5.18 -6.56
C GLN A 9 -8.80 4.50 -7.90
N TRP A 10 -9.93 4.80 -8.54
CA TRP A 10 -10.20 4.36 -9.90
C TRP A 10 -9.35 5.17 -10.89
N SER A 11 -8.72 4.49 -11.83
CA SER A 11 -8.06 5.10 -13.00
C SER A 11 -8.93 4.89 -14.22
N ASP A 12 -9.39 5.99 -14.83
CA ASP A 12 -10.12 5.93 -16.10
C ASP A 12 -9.22 5.52 -17.28
N GLU A 13 -7.91 5.76 -17.19
CA GLU A 13 -6.94 5.36 -18.22
C GLU A 13 -6.71 3.84 -18.20
N ASP A 14 -6.48 3.28 -17.02
CA ASP A 14 -6.15 1.86 -16.85
C ASP A 14 -7.39 0.98 -16.72
N GLN A 15 -8.56 1.56 -16.42
CA GLN A 15 -9.78 0.84 -16.06
C GLN A 15 -9.57 -0.11 -14.87
N LEU A 16 -8.80 0.36 -13.88
CA LEU A 16 -8.40 -0.39 -12.69
C LEU A 16 -8.48 0.49 -11.44
N PHE A 17 -8.64 -0.15 -10.28
CA PHE A 17 -8.37 0.48 -9.00
C PHE A 17 -6.87 0.43 -8.73
N LEU A 18 -6.24 1.58 -8.62
CA LEU A 18 -4.84 1.74 -8.26
C LEU A 18 -4.71 1.91 -6.75
N VAL A 19 -3.64 1.34 -6.18
CA VAL A 19 -3.40 1.31 -4.74
C VAL A 19 -2.14 2.09 -4.41
N THR A 20 -2.27 3.04 -3.49
CA THR A 20 -1.18 3.81 -2.92
C THR A 20 -1.12 3.57 -1.42
N ILE A 21 0.08 3.35 -0.89
CA ILE A 21 0.36 3.23 0.54
C ILE A 21 1.21 4.44 0.92
N PRO A 22 0.61 5.54 1.41
CA PRO A 22 1.31 6.80 1.64
C PRO A 22 2.59 6.66 2.47
N GLU A 23 2.58 5.82 3.49
CA GLU A 23 3.70 5.57 4.39
C GLU A 23 4.93 4.99 3.68
N PHE A 24 4.75 4.40 2.49
CA PHE A 24 5.82 3.78 1.71
C PHE A 24 6.32 4.68 0.57
N SER A 25 5.70 5.85 0.36
CA SER A 25 5.94 6.70 -0.82
C SER A 25 7.36 7.25 -0.94
N ASP A 26 8.10 7.34 0.17
CA ASP A 26 9.52 7.75 0.16
C ASP A 26 10.47 6.64 -0.34
N ARG A 27 9.99 5.39 -0.46
CA ARG A 27 10.82 4.22 -0.81
C ARG A 27 10.29 3.42 -1.99
N VAL A 28 8.99 3.45 -2.20
CA VAL A 28 8.29 2.65 -3.21
C VAL A 28 7.59 3.60 -4.17
N ILE A 29 7.76 3.34 -5.47
CA ILE A 29 7.05 4.07 -6.50
C ILE A 29 5.56 3.79 -6.39
N MET A 30 4.76 4.85 -6.37
CA MET A 30 3.30 4.78 -6.27
C MET A 30 2.65 5.14 -7.61
N PRO A 31 1.50 4.55 -7.94
CA PRO A 31 0.80 3.47 -7.22
C PRO A 31 1.57 2.14 -7.28
N CYS A 32 1.57 1.39 -6.18
CA CYS A 32 2.44 0.21 -6.05
C CYS A 32 1.77 -1.10 -6.49
N THR A 33 0.44 -1.11 -6.62
CA THR A 33 -0.33 -2.26 -7.13
C THR A 33 -1.72 -1.81 -7.61
N HIS A 34 -2.52 -2.76 -8.10
CA HIS A 34 -3.83 -2.52 -8.68
C HIS A 34 -4.80 -3.67 -8.43
N GLY A 35 -6.09 -3.44 -8.69
CA GLY A 35 -7.12 -4.48 -8.73
C GLY A 35 -8.26 -4.12 -9.69
N LYS A 36 -9.00 -5.14 -10.16
CA LYS A 36 -10.16 -4.95 -11.04
C LYS A 36 -11.41 -4.51 -10.29
N THR A 37 -11.50 -4.91 -9.03
CA THR A 37 -12.52 -4.47 -8.08
C THR A 37 -11.85 -3.83 -6.85
N ARG A 38 -12.63 -3.19 -5.99
CA ARG A 38 -12.10 -2.64 -4.74
C ARG A 38 -11.56 -3.75 -3.85
N GLU A 39 -12.26 -4.88 -3.78
CA GLU A 39 -11.86 -6.05 -2.99
C GLU A 39 -10.56 -6.66 -3.50
N ASP A 40 -10.41 -6.78 -4.82
CA ASP A 40 -9.17 -7.26 -5.44
C ASP A 40 -8.01 -6.31 -5.14
N ALA A 41 -8.24 -5.00 -5.24
CA ALA A 41 -7.24 -3.98 -4.94
C ALA A 41 -6.80 -4.03 -3.46
N ILE A 42 -7.75 -4.20 -2.53
CA ILE A 42 -7.43 -4.38 -1.10
C ILE A 42 -6.55 -5.61 -0.90
N ARG A 43 -6.92 -6.76 -1.49
CA ARG A 43 -6.13 -7.99 -1.34
C ARG A 43 -4.71 -7.81 -1.88
N SER A 44 -4.58 -7.27 -3.09
CA SER A 44 -3.27 -7.00 -3.68
C SER A 44 -2.46 -5.97 -2.87
N GLY A 45 -3.12 -4.98 -2.26
CA GLY A 45 -2.48 -4.03 -1.36
C GLY A 45 -1.93 -4.70 -0.09
N GLU A 46 -2.68 -5.58 0.57
CA GLU A 46 -2.20 -6.32 1.74
C GLU A 46 -1.01 -7.24 1.41
N GLU A 47 -1.07 -7.96 0.28
CA GLU A 47 0.04 -8.81 -0.20
C GLU A 47 1.33 -7.98 -0.41
N VAL A 48 1.20 -6.81 -1.03
CA VAL A 48 2.34 -5.91 -1.26
C VAL A 48 2.88 -5.32 0.03
N ILE A 49 2.02 -5.01 1.00
CA ILE A 49 2.46 -4.56 2.32
C ILE A 49 3.30 -5.65 2.99
N GLU A 50 2.80 -6.88 3.06
CA GLU A 50 3.51 -7.99 3.67
C GLU A 50 4.87 -8.23 3.00
N MET A 51 4.89 -8.27 1.66
CA MET A 51 6.11 -8.44 0.87
C MET A 51 7.18 -7.38 1.18
N TYR A 52 6.81 -6.09 1.24
CA TYR A 52 7.77 -5.03 1.55
C TYR A 52 8.26 -5.06 2.99
N LEU A 53 7.37 -5.37 3.95
CA LEU A 53 7.77 -5.50 5.35
C LEU A 53 8.77 -6.64 5.55
N GLU A 54 8.54 -7.79 4.91
CA GLU A 54 9.46 -8.93 4.95
C GLU A 54 10.81 -8.58 4.31
N ALA A 55 10.80 -7.89 3.16
CA ALA A 55 12.02 -7.47 2.48
C ALA A 55 12.86 -6.52 3.35
N TRP A 56 12.25 -5.45 3.90
CA TRP A 56 12.94 -4.50 4.77
C TRP A 56 13.44 -5.16 6.05
N GLN A 57 12.67 -6.08 6.62
CA GLN A 57 13.11 -6.84 7.79
C GLN A 57 14.33 -7.73 7.48
N ALA A 58 14.34 -8.39 6.32
CA ALA A 58 15.45 -9.25 5.89
C ALA A 58 16.73 -8.45 5.59
N GLU A 59 16.57 -7.24 5.04
CA GLU A 59 17.67 -6.32 4.73
C GLU A 59 18.16 -5.52 5.96
N GLY A 60 17.44 -5.61 7.08
CA GLY A 60 17.75 -4.84 8.30
C GLY A 60 17.47 -3.34 8.15
N GLU A 61 16.59 -2.97 7.21
CA GLU A 61 16.16 -1.60 7.02
C GLU A 61 15.14 -1.18 8.09
N SER A 62 15.05 0.13 8.32
CA SER A 62 14.01 0.69 9.19
C SER A 62 12.63 0.53 8.53
N ILE A 63 11.65 0.03 9.28
CA ILE A 63 10.27 -0.13 8.77
C ILE A 63 9.51 1.19 8.99
N PRO A 64 8.82 1.75 7.97
CA PRO A 64 7.96 2.92 8.15
C PRO A 64 6.88 2.65 9.20
N GLU A 65 6.52 3.62 10.04
CA GLU A 65 5.42 3.42 10.99
C GLU A 65 4.05 3.70 10.35
N PRO A 66 3.01 2.90 10.65
CA PRO A 66 1.66 3.15 10.15
C PRO A 66 1.11 4.50 10.59
N SER A 67 0.41 5.20 9.68
CA SER A 67 -0.34 6.40 10.05
C SER A 67 -1.58 6.01 10.84
N THR A 68 -1.77 6.65 11.99
CA THR A 68 -2.98 6.49 12.80
C THR A 68 -3.86 7.73 12.67
N LEU A 69 -5.18 7.53 12.70
CA LEU A 69 -6.14 8.63 12.62
C LEU A 69 -5.88 9.62 13.77
N GLN A 70 -5.46 10.84 13.43
CA GLN A 70 -5.43 11.94 14.37
C GLN A 70 -6.75 12.70 14.26
N ILE A 71 -7.57 12.59 15.29
CA ILE A 71 -8.79 13.38 15.44
C ILE A 71 -8.38 14.67 16.13
N ALA A 72 -8.52 15.80 15.42
CA ALA A 72 -8.32 17.13 15.98
C ALA A 72 -9.59 17.63 16.70
#